data_AF-A0A7C4PKN7-F1
#
_entry.id   AF-A0A7C4PKN7-F1
#
_cell.length_a   1.000
_cell.length_b   1.000
_cell.length_c   1.000
_cell.angle_alpha   90.00
_cell.angle_beta   90.00
_cell.angle_gamma   90.00
#
_symmetry.space_group_name_H-M   'P 1'
#
loop_
_entity.id
_entity.type
_entity.pdbx_description
1 polymer ?
#
loop_
_entity_poly.entity_id
_entity_poly.type
_entity_poly.pdbx_seq_one_letter_code
_entity_poly.pdbx_strand_id
1 'polypeptide(L)' 'MELDEKIVLIGAGSAMFTRGLVSDLIHTGMRGELALVDIDPVALRTA' A
#
# COMPACT_ATOMS: atom_id res chain seq x y z
N MET A 1 -3.18 -24.10 1.61
CA MET A 1 -3.89 -22.84 1.35
C MET A 1 -2.83 -21.76 1.41
N GLU A 2 -2.46 -21.17 0.27
CA GLU A 2 -1.80 -19.86 0.32
C GLU A 2 -2.82 -18.91 0.95
N LEU A 3 -2.47 -18.26 2.06
CA LEU A 3 -3.27 -17.16 2.57
C LEU A 3 -2.90 -15.94 1.71
N ASP A 4 -3.87 -15.39 0.98
CA ASP A 4 -3.69 -14.09 0.34
C ASP A 4 -3.55 -13.04 1.45
N GLU A 5 -2.35 -12.47 1.60
CA GLU A 5 -2.01 -11.55 2.67
C GLU A 5 -2.84 -10.26 2.55
N LYS A 6 -3.32 -9.72 3.67
CA LYS A 6 -4.03 -8.43 3.69
C LYS A 6 -3.24 -7.40 4.47
N ILE A 7 -2.72 -6.41 3.76
CA ILE A 7 -1.91 -5.32 4.32
C ILE A 7 -2.75 -4.04 4.34
N VAL A 8 -2.78 -3.35 5.49
CA VAL A 8 -3.41 -2.03 5.62
C VAL A 8 -2.33 -1.00 5.95
N LEU A 9 -2.08 -0.07 5.03
CA LEU A 9 -1.12 1.01 5.20
C LEU A 9 -1.83 2.25 5.77
N ILE A 10 -1.53 2.58 7.03
CA ILE A 10 -2.02 3.80 7.71
C ILE A 10 -1.01 4.93 7.50
N GLY A 11 -1.48 6.09 7.07
CA GLY A 11 -0.62 7.21 6.64
C GLY A 11 -0.14 7.09 5.19
N ALA A 12 -0.98 6.50 4.33
CA ALA A 12 -0.64 6.21 2.94
C ALA A 12 -0.50 7.46 2.04
N GLY A 13 -0.84 8.65 2.53
CA GLY A 13 -0.61 9.92 1.84
C GLY A 13 0.86 10.30 1.69
N SER A 14 1.78 9.56 2.31
CA SER A 14 3.22 9.65 2.07
C SER A 14 3.59 9.06 0.70
N ALA A 15 3.27 9.78 -0.39
CA ALA A 15 3.33 9.27 -1.76
C ALA A 15 4.66 8.59 -2.14
N MET A 16 5.80 9.17 -1.76
CA MET A 16 7.11 8.56 -2.04
C MET A 16 7.29 7.21 -1.34
N PHE A 17 6.90 7.13 -0.06
CA PHE A 17 6.99 5.90 0.71
C PHE A 17 6.00 4.85 0.17
N THR A 18 4.74 5.24 -0.05
CA THR A 18 3.69 4.32 -0.52
C THR A 18 4.06 3.69 -1.86
N ARG A 19 4.58 4.47 -2.82
CA ARG A 19 5.02 3.94 -4.13
C ARG A 19 6.24 3.03 -4.01
N GLY A 20 7.20 3.37 -3.16
CA GLY A 20 8.35 2.52 -2.89
C GLY A 20 7.90 1.16 -2.33
N LEU A 21 7.03 1.17 -1.31
CA LEU A 21 6.48 -0.04 -0.73
C LEU A 21 5.70 -0.87 -1.76
N VAL A 22 4.83 -0.26 -2.55
CA VAL A 22 4.07 -0.96 -3.60
C VAL A 22 5.02 -1.59 -4.62
N SER A 23 6.05 -0.86 -5.04
CA SER A 23 7.10 -1.39 -5.92
C SER A 23 7.75 -2.63 -5.29
N ASP A 24 8.19 -2.55 -4.04
CA ASP A 24 8.84 -3.67 -3.36
C ASP A 24 7.91 -4.88 -3.25
N LEU A 25 6.65 -4.68 -2.85
CA LEU A 25 5.64 -5.75 -2.78
C LEU A 25 5.45 -6.45 -4.12
N ILE A 26 5.36 -5.70 -5.23
CA ILE A 26 5.28 -6.26 -6.58
C ILE A 26 6.53 -7.11 -6.89
N HIS A 27 7.73 -6.62 -6.56
CA HIS A 27 8.99 -7.34 -6.83
C HIS A 27 9.15 -8.60 -5.98
N THR A 28 8.54 -8.68 -4.79
CA THR A 28 8.53 -9.92 -3.99
C THR A 28 7.66 -11.02 -4.59
N GLY A 29 6.77 -10.70 -5.54
CA GLY A 29 5.78 -11.64 -6.06
C GLY A 29 4.67 -11.97 -5.05
N MET A 30 4.52 -11.16 -4.00
CA MET A 30 3.47 -11.32 -3.00
C MET A 30 2.09 -11.25 -3.66
N ARG A 31 1.22 -12.19 -3.28
CA ARG A 31 -0.20 -12.17 -3.63
C ARG A 31 -1.01 -11.74 -2.41
N GLY A 32 -1.94 -10.83 -2.62
CA GLY A 32 -2.70 -10.26 -1.52
C GLY A 32 -3.42 -8.96 -1.87
N GLU A 33 -4.02 -8.36 -0.84
CA GLU A 33 -4.71 -7.07 -0.89
C GLU A 33 -3.91 -6.00 -0.13
N LEU A 34 -3.74 -4.83 -0.74
CA LEU A 34 -3.21 -3.63 -0.07
C LEU A 34 -4.32 -2.57 0.04
N ALA A 35 -4.67 -2.22 1.27
CA ALA A 35 -5.60 -1.12 1.56
C ALA A 35 -4.84 0.12 2.04
N LEU A 36 -5.15 1.28 1.47
CA LEU A 36 -4.51 2.55 1.78
C LEU A 36 -5.43 3.43 2.63
N VAL A 37 -4.93 3.94 3.75
CA VAL A 37 -5.66 4.78 4.68
C VAL A 37 -4.88 6.06 4.93
N ASP A 38 -5.54 7.20 4.77
CA ASP A 38 -5.05 8.50 5.23
C ASP A 38 -6.23 9.37 5.70
N ILE A 39 -5.97 10.29 6.62
CA ILE A 39 -6.96 11.28 7.06
C ILE A 39 -7.12 12.42 6.05
N ASP A 40 -6.08 12.69 5.25
CA ASP A 40 -6.12 13.69 4.20
C ASP A 40 -6.51 13.03 2.86
N PRO A 41 -7.74 13.27 2.36
CA PRO A 41 -8.18 12.68 1.10
C PRO A 41 -7.42 13.24 -0.12
N VAL A 42 -6.80 14.41 -0.03
CA VAL A 42 -5.95 14.96 -1.10
C VAL A 42 -4.63 14.20 -1.14
N ALA A 43 -3.97 14.01 0.00
CA ALA A 43 -2.73 13.24 0.07
C ALA A 43 -2.95 11.78 -0.36
N LEU A 44 -4.06 11.16 0.05
CA LEU A 44 -4.36 9.78 -0.36
C LEU A 44 -4.52 9.63 -1.89
N ARG A 45 -5.04 10.66 -2.58
CA ARG A 45 -5.17 10.64 -4.05
C ARG A 45 -3.84 10.76 -4.78
N THR A 46 -2.79 11.24 -4.11
CA THR A 46 -1.45 11.36 -4.71
C THR A 46 -0.54 10.19 -4.37
N ALA A 47 -0.97 9.29 -3.49
CA ALA A 47 -0.29 8.04 -3.19
C ALA A 47 0.05 7.27 -4.48
#